data_AF-A0A2M7ATP3-F1
#
_entry.id   AF-A0A2M7ATP3-F1
#
_cell.length_a   1.000
_cell.length_b   1.000
_cell.length_c   1.000
_cell.angle_alpha   90.00
_cell.angle_beta   90.00
_cell.angle_gamma   90.00
#
_symmetry.space_group_name_H-M   'P 1'
#
loop_
_entity.id
_entity.type
_entity.pdbx_description
1 polymer ?
#
loop_
_entity_poly.entity_id
_entity_poly.type
_entity_poly.pdbx_seq_one_letter_code
_entity_poly.pdbx_strand_id
1 'polypeptide(L)'
;MNNIVNVSDFRNNISDYINRVRYNKDSFLLKKGKSIVAKVVVYKEQKELLTEDKIKKYVGILSDGEAKNMKKHMRKFRKNFKIIK
;
A
#
# COMPACT_ATOMS: atom_id res chain seq x y z
N MET A 1 -15.64 4.47 12.09
CA MET A 1 -15.89 3.95 13.45
C MET A 1 -14.76 3.01 13.81
N ASN A 2 -14.04 3.23 14.92
CA ASN A 2 -12.99 2.31 15.36
C ASN A 2 -13.64 1.13 16.07
N ASN A 3 -13.70 -0.03 15.41
CA ASN A 3 -14.13 -1.26 16.07
C ASN A 3 -13.11 -1.64 17.15
N ILE A 4 -13.57 -1.84 18.39
CA ILE A 4 -12.75 -2.28 19.52
C ILE A 4 -13.05 -3.77 19.77
N VAL A 5 -12.03 -4.61 19.63
CA VAL A 5 -12.12 -6.07 19.71
C VAL A 5 -11.34 -6.55 20.93
N ASN A 6 -11.94 -7.45 21.72
CA ASN A 6 -11.25 -8.07 22.85
C ASN A 6 -10.22 -9.10 22.35
N VAL A 7 -9.06 -9.20 23.00
CA VAL A 7 -8.02 -10.17 22.65
C VAL A 7 -8.55 -11.62 22.68
N SER A 8 -9.42 -11.96 23.64
CA SER A 8 -10.01 -13.30 23.72
C SER A 8 -10.87 -13.63 22.48
N ASP A 9 -11.73 -12.70 22.07
CA ASP A 9 -12.60 -12.87 20.89
C ASP A 9 -11.80 -12.92 19.60
N PHE A 10 -10.76 -12.09 19.51
CA PHE A 10 -9.82 -12.08 18.40
C PHE A 10 -9.05 -13.40 18.32
N ARG A 11 -8.56 -13.94 19.44
CA ARG A 11 -7.84 -15.22 19.48
C ARG A 11 -8.74 -16.37 18.98
N ASN A 12 -10.00 -16.38 19.39
CA ASN A 12 -10.93 -17.45 19.04
C ASN A 12 -11.37 -17.40 17.57
N ASN A 13 -11.37 -16.21 16.93
CA ASN A 13 -11.83 -16.02 15.56
C ASN A 13 -10.77 -15.36 14.67
N ILE A 14 -9.50 -15.72 14.87
CA ILE A 14 -8.37 -14.97 14.29
C ILE A 14 -8.42 -14.89 12.77
N SER A 15 -8.83 -15.97 12.12
CA SER A 15 -8.96 -16.06 10.66
C SER A 15 -10.00 -15.07 10.13
N ASP A 16 -11.16 -14.95 10.77
CA ASP A 16 -12.23 -14.04 10.35
C ASP A 16 -11.81 -12.59 10.46
N TYR A 17 -11.15 -12.23 11.57
CA TYR A 17 -10.66 -10.87 11.77
C TYR A 17 -9.55 -10.51 10.77
N ILE A 18 -8.62 -11.43 10.50
CA ILE A 18 -7.59 -11.22 9.48
C ILE A 18 -8.22 -11.08 8.09
N ASN A 19 -9.21 -11.91 7.75
CA ASN A 19 -9.91 -11.84 6.48
C ASN A 19 -10.67 -10.51 6.32
N ARG A 20 -11.37 -10.05 7.35
CA ARG A 20 -12.04 -8.73 7.33
C ARG A 20 -11.06 -7.60 7.11
N VAL A 21 -9.94 -7.60 7.82
CA VAL A 21 -8.88 -6.60 7.61
C VAL A 21 -8.37 -6.69 6.17
N ARG A 22 -7.96 -7.86 5.71
CA ARG A 22 -7.35 -8.07 4.39
C ARG A 22 -8.28 -7.70 3.23
N TYR A 23 -9.53 -8.17 3.25
CA TYR A 23 -10.45 -8.05 2.11
C TYR A 23 -11.31 -6.78 2.19
N ASN A 24 -11.82 -6.43 3.38
CA ASN A 24 -12.70 -5.26 3.53
C ASN A 24 -11.92 -3.97 3.81
N LYS A 25 -10.59 -4.06 3.95
CA LYS A 25 -9.71 -2.95 4.34
C LYS A 25 -10.11 -2.30 5.67
N ASP A 26 -10.75 -3.09 6.53
CA ASP A 26 -11.13 -2.66 7.88
C ASP A 26 -9.91 -2.50 8.77
N SER A 27 -10.07 -1.69 9.81
CA SER A 27 -9.09 -1.55 10.89
C SER A 27 -9.78 -1.61 12.24
N PHE A 28 -9.11 -2.19 13.23
CA PHE A 28 -9.67 -2.33 14.57
C PHE A 28 -8.59 -2.19 15.65
N LEU A 29 -9.04 -1.88 16.86
CA LEU A 29 -8.23 -1.77 18.07
C LEU A 29 -8.39 -3.05 18.89
N LEU A 30 -7.27 -3.64 19.30
CA LEU A 30 -7.23 -4.74 20.25
C LEU A 30 -7.21 -4.19 21.67
N LYS A 31 -8.16 -4.64 22.49
CA LYS A 31 -8.18 -4.38 23.93
C LYS A 31 -7.86 -5.63 24.73
N LYS A 32 -7.10 -5.47 25.82
CA LYS A 32 -6.90 -6.47 26.87
C LYS A 32 -7.43 -5.90 28.18
N GLY A 33 -8.53 -6.45 28.68
CA GLY A 33 -9.22 -5.87 29.84
C GLY A 33 -9.77 -4.47 29.54
N LYS A 34 -9.34 -3.46 30.31
CA LYS A 34 -9.75 -2.05 30.13
C LYS A 34 -8.82 -1.24 29.21
N SER A 35 -7.70 -1.82 28.78
CA SER A 35 -6.66 -1.09 28.06
C SER A 35 -6.58 -1.51 26.59
N ILE A 36 -6.33 -0.54 25.71
CA ILE A 36 -6.00 -0.78 24.30
C ILE A 36 -4.53 -1.18 24.22
N VAL A 37 -4.24 -2.28 23.53
CA VAL A 37 -2.89 -2.86 23.43
C VAL A 37 -2.30 -2.78 22.03
N ALA A 38 -3.14 -2.79 20.98
CA ALA A 38 -2.65 -2.73 19.61
C ALA A 38 -3.71 -2.18 18.64
N LYS A 39 -3.26 -1.72 17.48
CA LYS A 39 -4.11 -1.39 16.33
C LYS A 39 -3.74 -2.30 15.17
N VAL A 40 -4.72 -3.01 14.64
CA VAL A 40 -4.54 -3.87 13.46
C VAL A 40 -4.99 -3.09 12.23
N VAL A 41 -4.10 -3.04 11.24
CA VAL A 41 -4.32 -2.36 9.96
C VAL A 41 -3.85 -3.26 8.83
N VAL A 42 -4.43 -3.08 7.65
CA VAL A 42 -3.91 -3.71 6.44
C VAL A 42 -2.51 -3.19 6.17
N TYR A 43 -1.58 -4.11 5.95
CA TYR A 43 -0.31 -3.77 5.34
C TYR A 43 -0.57 -3.27 3.93
N LYS A 44 -0.58 -1.94 3.76
CA LYS A 44 -0.40 -1.34 2.45
C LYS A 44 1.10 -1.30 2.24
N GLU A 45 1.57 -2.04 1.26
CA GLU A 45 2.87 -1.79 0.63
C GLU A 45 2.76 -0.39 -0.01
N GLN A 46 2.84 0.65 0.82
CA GLN A 46 3.16 1.96 0.32
C GLN A 46 4.55 1.75 -0.24
N LYS A 47 4.65 1.68 -1.58
CA LYS A 47 5.80 2.28 -2.23
C LYS A 47 5.80 3.71 -1.72
N GLU A 48 6.48 3.94 -0.61
CA GLU A 48 6.82 5.26 -0.17
C GLU A 48 7.54 5.85 -1.37
N LEU A 49 6.83 6.65 -2.17
CA LEU A 49 7.50 7.63 -3.00
C LEU A 49 8.30 8.43 -1.98
N LEU A 50 9.61 8.21 -2.01
CA LEU A 50 10.57 8.98 -1.23
C LEU A 50 10.16 10.44 -1.37
N THR A 51 10.23 11.21 -0.29
CA THR A 51 9.81 12.62 -0.28
C THR A 51 10.44 13.41 -1.44
N GLU A 52 11.64 13.00 -1.87
CA GLU A 52 12.34 13.45 -3.08
C GLU A 52 11.55 13.23 -4.39
N ASP A 53 10.91 12.08 -4.59
CA ASP A 53 10.12 11.80 -5.79
C ASP A 53 8.82 12.63 -5.82
N LYS A 54 8.25 12.94 -4.64
CA LYS A 54 7.12 13.88 -4.57
C LYS A 54 7.55 15.28 -4.99
N ILE A 55 8.67 15.77 -4.46
CA ILE A 55 9.22 17.09 -4.83
C ILE A 55 9.48 17.12 -6.33
N LYS A 56 10.21 16.14 -6.88
CA LYS A 56 10.48 16.03 -8.33
C LYS A 56 9.20 16.12 -9.15
N LYS A 57 8.14 15.40 -8.78
CA LYS A 57 6.83 15.46 -9.44
C LYS A 57 6.19 16.86 -9.40
N TYR A 58 6.29 17.58 -8.28
CA TYR A 58 5.76 18.95 -8.17
C TYR A 58 6.54 19.97 -9.00
N VAL A 59 7.85 19.79 -9.19
CA VAL A 59 8.68 20.66 -10.05
C VAL A 59 8.69 20.21 -11.52
N GLY A 60 7.88 19.22 -11.89
CA GLY A 60 7.82 18.68 -13.26
C GLY A 60 9.05 17.84 -13.66
N ILE A 61 9.89 17.46 -12.71
CA ILE A 61 11.06 16.61 -12.92
C ILE A 61 10.63 15.15 -12.79
N LEU A 62 11.01 14.33 -13.77
CA LEU A 62 10.73 12.89 -13.75
C LEU A 62 11.56 12.20 -12.66
N SER A 63 10.90 11.40 -11.82
CA SER A 63 11.59 10.49 -10.91
C SER A 63 12.32 9.38 -11.69
N ASP A 64 13.33 8.75 -11.08
CA ASP A 64 14.10 7.69 -11.73
C ASP A 64 13.22 6.48 -12.10
N GLY A 65 12.19 6.21 -11.30
CA GLY A 65 11.18 5.19 -11.57
C GLY A 65 10.33 5.51 -12.80
N GLU A 66 9.87 6.76 -12.92
CA GLU A 66 9.09 7.23 -14.07
C GLU A 66 9.95 7.26 -15.34
N ALA A 67 11.19 7.72 -15.26
CA ALA A 67 12.13 7.73 -16.38
C ALA A 67 12.40 6.32 -16.92
N LYS A 68 12.59 5.33 -16.04
CA LYS A 68 12.74 3.91 -16.44
C LYS A 68 11.49 3.38 -17.14
N ASN A 69 10.30 3.69 -16.62
CA ASN A 69 9.05 3.27 -17.25
C ASN A 69 8.85 3.93 -18.61
N MET A 70 9.10 5.24 -18.71
CA MET A 70 8.99 5.99 -19.97
C MET A 70 9.94 5.44 -21.03
N LYS A 71 11.19 5.11 -20.66
CA LYS A 71 12.16 4.47 -21.56
C LYS A 71 11.68 3.10 -22.05
N LYS A 72 11.06 2.30 -21.18
CA LYS A 72 10.49 0.99 -21.54
C LYS A 72 9.32 1.14 -22.52
N HIS A 73 8.43 2.11 -22.29
CA HIS A 73 7.31 2.41 -23.19
C HIS A 73 7.78 2.96 -24.54
N MET A 74 8.73 3.91 -24.55
CA MET A 74 9.34 4.41 -25.78
C MET A 74 10.04 3.31 -26.58
N ARG A 75 10.74 2.38 -25.93
CA ARG A 75 11.38 1.26 -26.61
C ARG A 75 10.35 0.34 -27.29
N LYS A 76 9.22 0.07 -26.61
CA LYS A 76 8.10 -0.69 -27.20
C LYS A 76 7.47 0.05 -28.38
N PHE A 77 7.20 1.35 -28.21
CA PHE A 77 6.69 2.21 -29.28
C PHE A 77 7.60 2.17 -30.51
N ARG A 78 8.89 2.42 -30.35
CA ARG A 78 9.86 2.40 -31.46
C ARG A 78 9.92 1.06 -32.19
N LYS A 79 9.80 -0.06 -31.46
CA LYS A 79 9.72 -1.40 -32.06
C LYS A 79 8.42 -1.60 -32.85
N ASN A 80 7.28 -1.24 -32.27
CA ASN A 80 5.97 -1.40 -32.92
C ASN A 80 5.85 -0.58 -34.20
N PHE A 81 6.44 0.61 -34.22
CA PHE A 81 6.44 1.50 -35.38
C PHE A 81 7.67 1.30 -36.30
N LYS A 82 8.49 0.27 -36.08
CA LYS A 82 9.72 -0.04 -36.85
C LYS A 82 10.67 1.17 -37.04
N ILE A 83 10.66 2.10 -36.08
CA ILE A 83 11.51 3.31 -36.10
C ILE A 83 12.98 2.94 -35.82
N ILE A 84 13.19 1.81 -35.15
CA ILE A 84 14.50 1.18 -35.00
C ILE A 84 14.40 -0.15 -35.76
N LYS A 85 15.24 -0.33 -36.78
CA LYS A 85 15.46 -1.62 -37.45
C LYS A 85 16.15 -2.59 -36.50
#